data_AF-A0A8J7ADW4-F1
#
_entry.id   AF-A0A8J7ADW4-F1
#
_cell.length_a   1.000
_cell.length_b   1.000
_cell.length_c   1.000
_cell.angle_alpha   90.00
_cell.angle_beta   90.00
_cell.angle_gamma   90.00
#
_symmetry.space_group_name_H-M   'P 1'
#
loop_
_entity.id
_entity.type
_entity.pdbx_description
1 polymer ?
#
loop_
_entity_poly.entity_id
_entity_poly.type
_entity_poly.pdbx_seq_one_letter_code
_entity_poly.pdbx_strand_id
1 'polypeptide(L)'
;MSGNIFPKNPYKTSSHKGYISNITLILAAFASAFFPRIIQSLGAPSPVNFLHFFTVPLACVIVFLRCRRTSYKQIAMTRSLFVALYIYFGINAASAFLNNAGAVNIFLNFMIQAEPFMVLIAIVYIPLNFQKLERFRTWALRFFLLNLVIALIQAIGLYSGIMPYPTMTMEDNVQGVFYLSSGGHVVSASVSLIYALYYFTRQNVPLAWTRYFILFGGLFHVYLADSKQTILVGIAAWILLIISRSTDIKATLKYVIIATIVLYSFYWCVYNVDALQAYRTWIRPEIYGPDGDATVQKLFPVRNIPTYYTSLLNWFLGLGPGHTLGRIGGWMIRDYASILAPLGATRHPASQAAWNVWNGSYLDSSFFSPFWGFVGIWGDVGFLGLGTYLTIWWIVWIKVCKDDFSRFLVLNVLVNGFIFTTMEEPGFMLSTAVLLGLRWHELNPHKPDPNRQTLFEGANMYLT
;
A
#
# COMPACT_ATOMS: atom_id res chain seq x y z
N MET A 1 18.29 -33.97 56.24
CA MET A 1 18.77 -32.69 55.69
C MET A 1 18.91 -32.84 54.18
N SER A 2 17.85 -32.51 53.44
CA SER A 2 17.79 -32.60 51.98
C SER A 2 18.34 -31.31 51.36
N GLY A 3 19.55 -31.38 50.81
CA GLY A 3 20.18 -30.27 50.10
C GLY A 3 19.60 -30.12 48.69
N ASN A 4 18.67 -29.16 48.53
CA ASN A 4 18.22 -28.70 47.22
C ASN A 4 19.32 -27.88 46.54
N ILE A 5 20.16 -28.56 45.75
CA ILE A 5 21.13 -27.92 44.84
C ILE A 5 20.42 -27.72 43.50
N PHE A 6 19.59 -26.69 43.39
CA PHE A 6 19.19 -26.19 42.08
C PHE A 6 20.36 -25.36 41.51
N PRO A 7 20.87 -25.69 40.31
CA PRO A 7 21.92 -24.90 39.69
C PRO A 7 21.39 -23.47 39.45
N LYS A 8 22.07 -22.47 40.04
CA LYS A 8 21.83 -21.06 39.74
C LYS A 8 21.95 -20.88 38.24
N ASN A 9 20.84 -20.52 37.59
CA ASN A 9 20.76 -20.27 36.16
C ASN A 9 21.80 -19.18 35.78
N PRO A 10 22.89 -19.51 35.06
CA PRO A 10 24.00 -18.58 34.83
C PRO A 10 23.67 -17.48 33.81
N TYR A 11 22.44 -17.43 33.29
CA TYR A 11 22.00 -16.47 32.28
C TYR A 11 21.24 -15.28 32.87
N LYS A 12 21.74 -14.67 33.94
CA LYS A 12 21.28 -13.34 34.35
C LYS A 12 21.99 -12.30 33.47
N THR A 13 21.56 -12.20 32.21
CA THR A 13 22.03 -11.17 31.28
C THR A 13 21.72 -9.81 31.89
N SER A 14 22.76 -9.00 32.14
CA SER A 14 22.62 -7.61 32.56
C SER A 14 21.68 -6.89 31.60
N SER A 15 20.55 -6.39 32.11
CA SER A 15 19.65 -5.59 31.30
C SER A 15 20.36 -4.27 30.99
N HIS A 16 20.92 -4.17 29.79
CA HIS A 16 21.38 -2.88 29.27
C HIS A 16 20.15 -1.99 29.12
N LYS A 17 19.89 -1.18 30.15
CA LYS A 17 18.91 -0.11 30.16
C LYS A 17 19.30 0.88 29.05
N GLY A 18 18.46 0.99 28.00
CA GLY A 18 18.59 2.03 26.98
C GLY A 18 18.44 1.59 25.52
N TYR A 19 18.42 0.30 25.18
CA TYR A 19 18.34 -0.11 23.77
C TYR A 19 16.90 -0.10 23.23
N ILE A 20 16.60 0.85 22.34
CA ILE A 20 15.36 0.83 21.52
C ILE A 20 15.36 -0.44 20.67
N SER A 21 14.29 -1.23 20.77
CA SER A 21 14.16 -2.48 20.01
C SER A 21 13.97 -2.22 18.51
N ASN A 22 14.51 -3.11 17.66
CA ASN A 22 14.36 -3.01 16.20
C ASN A 22 12.87 -2.96 15.75
N ILE A 23 11.99 -3.65 16.47
CA ILE A 23 10.54 -3.61 16.21
C ILE A 23 9.97 -2.21 16.49
N THR A 24 10.38 -1.60 17.59
CA THR A 24 9.97 -0.23 17.93
C THR A 24 10.43 0.76 16.86
N LEU A 25 11.64 0.59 16.31
CA LEU A 25 12.13 1.42 15.21
C LEU A 25 11.28 1.29 13.94
N ILE A 26 10.94 0.07 13.54
CA ILE A 26 10.09 -0.16 12.36
C ILE A 26 8.68 0.40 12.59
N LEU A 27 8.09 0.17 13.77
CA LEU A 27 6.77 0.72 14.10
C LEU A 27 6.78 2.24 14.14
N ALA A 28 7.86 2.87 14.61
CA ALA A 28 8.01 4.32 14.59
C ALA A 28 8.16 4.86 13.16
N ALA A 29 8.95 4.19 12.31
CA ALA A 29 9.08 4.54 10.90
C ALA A 29 7.73 4.42 10.18
N PHE A 30 6.99 3.32 10.40
CA PHE A 30 5.65 3.15 9.86
C PHE A 30 4.69 4.25 10.36
N ALA A 31 4.69 4.53 11.67
CA ALA A 31 3.86 5.58 12.27
C ALA A 31 4.13 6.96 11.66
N SER A 32 5.38 7.28 11.32
CA SER A 32 5.75 8.57 10.72
C SER A 32 5.20 8.79 9.31
N ALA A 33 4.81 7.72 8.59
CA ALA A 33 4.09 7.84 7.31
C ALA A 33 2.57 7.68 7.47
N PHE A 34 2.14 6.97 8.52
CA PHE A 34 0.73 6.62 8.73
C PHE A 34 -0.07 7.73 9.42
N PHE A 35 0.52 8.42 10.40
CA PHE A 35 -0.14 9.49 11.17
C PHE A 35 0.20 10.95 10.83
N PRO A 36 1.10 11.29 9.88
CA PRO A 36 1.55 12.67 9.75
C PRO A 36 0.43 13.62 9.31
N ARG A 37 -0.52 13.15 8.49
CA ARG A 37 -1.65 13.95 7.98
C ARG A 37 -2.62 14.36 9.10
N ILE A 38 -3.05 13.41 9.94
CA ILE A 38 -3.89 13.77 11.10
C ILE A 38 -3.14 14.67 12.07
N ILE A 39 -1.84 14.49 12.26
CA ILE A 39 -1.02 15.38 13.11
C ILE A 39 -0.94 16.80 12.50
N GLN A 40 -0.78 16.91 11.18
CA GLN A 40 -0.83 18.18 10.47
C GLN A 40 -2.21 18.85 10.60
N SER A 41 -3.30 18.09 10.52
CA SER A 41 -4.66 18.62 10.70
C SER A 41 -4.91 19.18 12.10
N LEU A 42 -4.11 18.75 13.09
CA LEU A 42 -4.12 19.27 14.45
C LEU A 42 -3.21 20.51 14.64
N GLY A 43 -2.63 21.04 13.56
CA GLY A 43 -1.80 22.26 13.57
C GLY A 43 -0.30 22.03 13.44
N ALA A 44 0.17 20.79 13.27
CA ALA A 44 1.58 20.56 12.99
C ALA A 44 1.96 21.06 11.58
N PRO A 45 3.22 21.46 11.35
CA PRO A 45 3.62 22.02 10.07
C PRO A 45 3.70 20.95 8.97
N SER A 46 3.45 21.35 7.73
CA SER A 46 3.44 20.45 6.55
C SER A 46 4.70 19.60 6.32
N PRO A 47 5.93 19.99 6.72
CA PRO A 47 7.11 19.13 6.63
C PRO A 47 6.99 17.79 7.38
N VAL A 48 6.09 17.67 8.36
CA VAL A 48 5.85 16.41 9.08
C VAL A 48 5.43 15.28 8.12
N ASN A 49 4.76 15.61 7.01
CA ASN A 49 4.40 14.64 5.97
C ASN A 49 5.59 14.03 5.23
N PHE A 50 6.78 14.63 5.34
CA PHE A 50 8.00 14.14 4.69
C PHE A 50 8.92 13.39 5.65
N LEU A 51 8.57 13.31 6.95
CA LEU A 51 9.42 12.71 7.96
C LEU A 51 9.75 11.24 7.64
N HIS A 52 8.80 10.51 7.05
CA HIS A 52 8.98 9.10 6.70
C HIS A 52 10.11 8.86 5.69
N PHE A 53 10.37 9.83 4.79
CA PHE A 53 11.49 9.78 3.85
C PHE A 53 12.87 9.74 4.53
N PHE A 54 12.94 10.05 5.82
CA PHE A 54 14.17 9.92 6.61
C PHE A 54 14.10 8.75 7.59
N THR A 55 12.99 8.60 8.30
CA THR A 55 12.86 7.58 9.35
C THR A 55 12.84 6.16 8.78
N VAL A 56 12.27 5.94 7.60
CA VAL A 56 12.20 4.61 6.96
C VAL A 56 13.60 4.12 6.55
N PRO A 57 14.40 4.85 5.74
CA PRO A 57 15.78 4.46 5.46
C PRO A 57 16.62 4.31 6.72
N LEU A 58 16.50 5.24 7.67
CA LEU A 58 17.27 5.20 8.92
C LEU A 58 16.94 3.95 9.74
N ALA A 59 15.66 3.62 9.91
CA ALA A 59 15.24 2.40 10.58
C ALA A 59 15.77 1.16 9.85
N CYS A 60 15.71 1.15 8.52
CA CYS A 60 16.29 0.08 7.70
C CYS A 60 17.78 -0.10 7.99
N VAL A 61 18.59 0.96 7.87
CA VAL A 61 20.04 0.95 8.12
C VAL A 61 20.36 0.47 9.54
N ILE A 62 19.68 1.01 10.56
CA ILE A 62 19.91 0.62 11.96
C ILE A 62 19.57 -0.86 12.17
N VAL A 63 18.48 -1.36 11.58
CA VAL A 63 18.11 -2.78 11.63
C VAL A 63 19.21 -3.64 11.01
N PHE A 64 19.74 -3.25 9.85
CA PHE A 64 20.84 -3.96 9.19
C PHE A 64 22.10 -4.04 10.05
N LEU A 65 22.52 -2.91 10.62
CA LEU A 65 23.73 -2.85 11.43
C LEU A 65 23.60 -3.63 12.75
N ARG A 66 22.39 -3.73 13.31
CA ARG A 66 22.13 -4.40 14.60
C ARG A 66 21.84 -5.89 14.46
N CYS A 67 21.24 -6.33 13.36
CA CYS A 67 20.85 -7.73 13.16
C CYS A 67 22.05 -8.56 12.67
N ARG A 68 22.69 -9.28 13.59
CA ARG A 68 23.86 -10.15 13.32
C ARG A 68 23.51 -11.60 12.97
N ARG A 69 22.29 -12.06 13.28
CA ARG A 69 21.87 -13.46 13.08
C ARG A 69 20.69 -13.51 12.13
N THR A 70 20.97 -13.91 10.89
CA THR A 70 19.97 -13.96 9.82
C THR A 70 20.16 -15.25 9.04
N SER A 71 19.07 -15.91 8.66
CA SER A 71 19.14 -17.13 7.86
C SER A 71 19.63 -16.84 6.43
N TYR A 72 20.23 -17.83 5.77
CA TYR A 72 20.66 -17.70 4.37
C TYR A 72 19.51 -17.29 3.43
N LYS A 73 18.30 -17.83 3.66
CA LYS A 73 17.10 -17.48 2.88
C LYS A 73 16.72 -16.00 3.02
N GLN A 74 16.74 -15.47 4.25
CA GLN A 74 16.49 -14.05 4.50
C GLN A 74 17.55 -13.17 3.83
N ILE A 75 18.84 -13.51 3.97
CA ILE A 75 19.94 -12.77 3.34
C ILE A 75 19.79 -12.74 1.83
N ALA A 76 19.53 -13.89 1.20
CA ALA A 76 19.36 -13.98 -0.25
C ALA A 76 18.15 -13.18 -0.75
N MET A 77 17.05 -13.17 0.00
CA MET A 77 15.86 -12.38 -0.34
C MET A 77 16.14 -10.88 -0.23
N THR A 78 16.67 -10.45 0.91
CA THR A 78 17.08 -9.07 1.17
C THR A 78 18.07 -8.55 0.13
N ARG A 79 19.09 -9.34 -0.21
CA ARG A 79 20.09 -8.98 -1.23
C ARG A 79 19.45 -8.78 -2.59
N SER A 80 18.55 -9.67 -3.02
CA SER A 80 17.85 -9.50 -4.30
C SER A 80 17.01 -8.22 -4.34
N LEU A 81 16.29 -7.90 -3.26
CA LEU A 81 15.49 -6.67 -3.22
C LEU A 81 16.38 -5.42 -3.20
N PHE A 82 17.49 -5.41 -2.45
CA PHE A 82 18.43 -4.28 -2.48
C PHE A 82 19.07 -4.05 -3.84
N VAL A 83 19.50 -5.12 -4.52
CA VAL A 83 20.07 -5.00 -5.88
C VAL A 83 19.03 -4.42 -6.83
N ALA A 84 17.78 -4.90 -6.78
CA ALA A 84 16.71 -4.38 -7.62
C ALA A 84 16.38 -2.90 -7.30
N LEU A 85 16.36 -2.51 -6.02
CA LEU A 85 16.19 -1.10 -5.61
C LEU A 85 17.36 -0.22 -6.07
N TYR A 86 18.59 -0.72 -6.01
CA TYR A 86 19.77 0.00 -6.48
C TYR A 86 19.73 0.21 -8.00
N ILE A 87 19.36 -0.80 -8.77
CA ILE A 87 19.15 -0.68 -10.22
C ILE A 87 18.03 0.34 -10.51
N TYR A 88 16.92 0.25 -9.78
CA TYR A 88 15.81 1.19 -9.92
C TYR A 88 16.23 2.64 -9.63
N PHE A 89 17.03 2.86 -8.58
CA PHE A 89 17.62 4.17 -8.29
C PHE A 89 18.52 4.67 -9.43
N GLY A 90 19.37 3.80 -9.98
CA GLY A 90 20.23 4.14 -11.12
C GLY A 90 19.44 4.58 -12.35
N ILE A 91 18.34 3.89 -12.67
CA ILE A 91 17.44 4.26 -13.79
C ILE A 91 16.74 5.58 -13.51
N ASN A 92 16.26 5.80 -12.28
CA ASN A 92 15.62 7.03 -11.85
C ASN A 92 16.58 8.24 -11.96
N ALA A 93 17.83 8.08 -11.53
CA ALA A 93 18.85 9.11 -11.71
C ALA A 93 19.19 9.36 -13.18
N ALA A 94 19.37 8.30 -13.99
CA ALA A 94 19.62 8.42 -15.43
C ALA A 94 18.49 9.16 -16.17
N SER A 95 17.24 8.84 -15.82
CA SER A 95 16.04 9.52 -16.29
C SER A 95 16.05 11.02 -15.94
N ALA A 96 16.41 11.37 -14.70
CA ALA A 96 16.50 12.75 -14.28
C ALA A 96 17.58 13.53 -15.04
N PHE A 97 18.77 12.94 -15.21
CA PHE A 97 19.85 13.57 -15.96
C PHE A 97 19.47 13.80 -17.44
N LEU A 98 18.82 12.81 -18.08
CA LEU A 98 18.36 12.94 -19.46
C LEU A 98 17.37 14.11 -19.63
N ASN A 99 16.52 14.35 -18.63
CA ASN A 99 15.40 15.28 -18.70
C ASN A 99 15.56 16.54 -17.83
N ASN A 100 16.76 16.80 -17.31
CA ASN A 100 17.06 17.92 -16.41
C ASN A 100 16.11 18.02 -15.20
N ALA A 101 15.69 16.88 -14.64
CA ALA A 101 14.89 16.88 -13.43
C ALA A 101 15.75 17.18 -12.20
N GLY A 102 15.20 17.90 -11.23
CA GLY A 102 15.91 18.27 -10.01
C GLY A 102 16.35 17.08 -9.15
N ALA A 103 17.40 17.26 -8.34
CA ALA A 103 17.86 16.22 -7.41
C ALA A 103 16.77 15.83 -6.39
N VAL A 104 15.93 16.79 -5.99
CA VAL A 104 14.76 16.56 -5.14
C VAL A 104 13.77 15.60 -5.80
N ASN A 105 13.57 15.73 -7.12
CA ASN A 105 12.69 14.84 -7.87
C ASN A 105 13.22 13.40 -7.84
N ILE A 106 14.53 13.19 -8.04
CA ILE A 106 15.17 11.87 -7.95
C ILE A 106 14.90 11.25 -6.58
N PHE A 107 15.21 12.00 -5.51
CA PHE A 107 15.06 11.55 -4.13
C PHE A 107 13.60 11.20 -3.83
N LEU A 108 12.67 12.12 -4.05
CA LEU A 108 11.25 11.89 -3.73
C LEU A 108 10.68 10.73 -4.54
N ASN A 109 10.98 10.63 -5.84
CA ASN A 109 10.42 9.57 -6.68
C ASN A 109 10.95 8.20 -6.28
N PHE A 110 12.26 8.13 -6.01
CA PHE A 110 12.84 6.91 -5.50
C PHE A 110 12.22 6.54 -4.16
N MET A 111 12.13 7.47 -3.23
CA MET A 111 11.65 7.21 -1.89
C MET A 111 10.18 6.76 -1.86
N ILE A 112 9.27 7.46 -2.57
CA ILE A 112 7.85 7.07 -2.64
C ILE A 112 7.68 5.63 -3.13
N GLN A 113 8.49 5.21 -4.11
CA GLN A 113 8.38 3.89 -4.70
C GLN A 113 9.18 2.81 -3.93
N ALA A 114 10.30 3.17 -3.32
CA ALA A 114 11.24 2.25 -2.68
C ALA A 114 10.92 1.97 -1.20
N GLU A 115 10.35 2.94 -0.47
CA GLU A 115 10.06 2.82 0.95
C GLU A 115 9.29 1.57 1.39
N PRO A 116 8.18 1.16 0.75
CA PRO A 116 7.48 -0.07 1.14
C PRO A 116 8.40 -1.29 1.09
N PHE A 117 9.30 -1.33 0.12
CA PHE A 117 10.27 -2.42 0.01
C PHE A 117 11.37 -2.30 1.08
N MET A 118 11.83 -1.09 1.43
CA MET A 118 12.79 -0.91 2.52
C MET A 118 12.21 -1.36 3.88
N VAL A 119 10.93 -1.04 4.14
CA VAL A 119 10.21 -1.51 5.34
C VAL A 119 10.07 -3.03 5.31
N LEU A 120 9.64 -3.59 4.18
CA LEU A 120 9.50 -5.05 4.03
C LEU A 120 10.83 -5.77 4.26
N ILE A 121 11.91 -5.28 3.64
CA ILE A 121 13.27 -5.77 3.83
C ILE A 121 13.65 -5.72 5.31
N ALA A 122 13.43 -4.60 6.00
CA ALA A 122 13.75 -4.43 7.41
C ALA A 122 12.97 -5.42 8.30
N ILE A 123 11.67 -5.60 8.05
CA ILE A 123 10.84 -6.57 8.79
C ILE A 123 11.36 -7.99 8.59
N VAL A 124 11.54 -8.40 7.34
CA VAL A 124 12.03 -9.74 6.97
C VAL A 124 13.39 -10.03 7.60
N TYR A 125 14.30 -9.05 7.57
CA TYR A 125 15.69 -9.24 7.99
C TYR A 125 15.81 -9.47 9.51
N ILE A 126 14.86 -8.98 10.31
CA ILE A 126 14.88 -9.17 11.77
C ILE A 126 14.51 -10.61 12.13
N PRO A 127 15.34 -11.32 12.91
CA PRO A 127 14.92 -12.59 13.53
C PRO A 127 13.90 -12.32 14.66
N LEU A 128 12.61 -12.52 14.39
CA LEU A 128 11.55 -12.36 15.39
C LEU A 128 11.29 -13.68 16.15
N ASN A 129 11.33 -13.60 17.49
CA ASN A 129 10.78 -14.67 18.33
C ASN A 129 9.26 -14.45 18.53
N PHE A 130 8.57 -15.43 19.11
CA PHE A 130 7.12 -15.39 19.25
C PHE A 130 6.60 -14.14 19.98
N GLN A 131 7.18 -13.79 21.14
CA GLN A 131 6.78 -12.62 21.92
C GLN A 131 6.96 -11.31 21.15
N LYS A 132 8.08 -11.19 20.42
CA LYS A 132 8.40 -10.04 19.58
C LYS A 132 7.44 -9.93 18.40
N LEU A 133 7.14 -11.05 17.74
CA LEU A 133 6.18 -11.12 16.65
C LEU A 133 4.77 -10.74 17.12
N GLU A 134 4.34 -11.25 18.29
CA GLU A 134 3.06 -10.87 18.90
C GLU A 134 3.00 -9.36 19.12
N ARG A 135 4.04 -8.79 19.74
CA ARG A 135 4.10 -7.35 19.99
C ARG A 135 4.03 -6.55 18.69
N PHE A 136 4.81 -6.93 17.67
CA PHE A 136 4.79 -6.26 16.36
C PHE A 136 3.38 -6.29 15.76
N ARG A 137 2.76 -7.48 15.75
CA ARG A 137 1.40 -7.70 15.29
C ARG A 137 0.39 -6.85 16.04
N THR A 138 0.37 -6.90 17.37
CA THR A 138 -0.58 -6.14 18.18
C THR A 138 -0.52 -4.64 17.86
N TRP A 139 0.69 -4.08 17.74
CA TRP A 139 0.85 -2.66 17.43
C TRP A 139 0.46 -2.31 15.99
N ALA A 140 0.87 -3.11 15.00
CA ALA A 140 0.46 -2.89 13.61
C ALA A 140 -1.07 -2.94 13.46
N LEU A 141 -1.73 -3.95 14.03
CA LEU A 141 -3.19 -4.08 13.99
C LEU A 141 -3.90 -2.95 14.76
N ARG A 142 -3.31 -2.45 15.85
CA ARG A 142 -3.86 -1.28 16.57
C ARG A 142 -3.81 -0.02 15.71
N PHE A 143 -2.78 0.19 14.89
CA PHE A 143 -2.76 1.35 13.98
C PHE A 143 -3.86 1.25 12.93
N PHE A 144 -4.07 0.06 12.34
CA PHE A 144 -5.16 -0.14 11.38
C PHE A 144 -6.55 -0.02 12.03
N LEU A 145 -6.72 -0.54 13.24
CA LEU A 145 -7.95 -0.38 14.00
C LEU A 145 -8.21 1.09 14.34
N LEU A 146 -7.18 1.83 14.74
CA LEU A 146 -7.29 3.26 15.02
C LEU A 146 -7.72 4.04 13.78
N ASN A 147 -7.18 3.71 12.60
CA ASN A 147 -7.65 4.28 11.34
C ASN A 147 -9.15 4.04 11.10
N LEU A 148 -9.60 2.79 11.25
CA LEU A 148 -11.00 2.43 11.09
C LEU A 148 -11.90 3.18 12.08
N VAL A 149 -11.53 3.20 13.37
CA VAL A 149 -12.30 3.89 14.41
C VAL A 149 -12.37 5.38 14.17
N ILE A 150 -11.26 6.03 13.82
CA ILE A 150 -11.24 7.47 13.51
C ILE A 150 -12.14 7.77 12.30
N ALA A 151 -12.12 6.94 11.26
CA ALA A 151 -12.98 7.14 10.10
C ALA A 151 -14.47 7.04 10.47
N LEU A 152 -14.86 6.07 11.29
CA LEU A 152 -16.24 5.95 11.77
C LEU A 152 -16.65 7.15 12.64
N ILE A 153 -15.75 7.64 13.50
CA ILE A 153 -15.98 8.87 14.28
C ILE A 153 -16.12 10.10 13.37
N GLN A 154 -15.27 10.22 12.34
CA GLN A 154 -15.36 11.29 11.34
C GLN A 154 -16.72 11.26 10.64
N ALA A 155 -17.15 10.09 10.17
CA ALA A 155 -18.47 9.95 9.54
C ALA A 155 -19.58 10.45 10.48
N ILE A 156 -19.62 10.00 11.74
CA ILE A 156 -20.62 10.47 12.72
C ILE A 156 -20.53 11.99 12.90
N GLY A 157 -19.32 12.54 13.07
CA GLY A 157 -19.10 13.98 13.23
C GLY A 157 -19.56 14.80 12.03
N LEU A 158 -19.33 14.31 10.81
CA LEU A 158 -19.71 14.95 9.55
C LEU A 158 -21.23 14.92 9.35
N TYR A 159 -21.85 13.74 9.45
CA TYR A 159 -23.30 13.57 9.28
C TYR A 159 -24.13 14.28 10.37
N SER A 160 -23.58 14.46 11.57
CA SER A 160 -24.22 15.23 12.65
C SER A 160 -23.99 16.74 12.57
N GLY A 161 -23.15 17.21 11.64
CA GLY A 161 -22.79 18.63 11.52
C GLY A 161 -21.85 19.15 12.62
N ILE A 162 -21.29 18.27 13.46
CA ILE A 162 -20.32 18.62 14.49
C ILE A 162 -18.96 18.94 13.88
N MET A 163 -18.56 18.18 12.85
CA MET A 163 -17.29 18.34 12.16
C MET A 163 -17.52 19.14 10.87
N PRO A 164 -16.87 20.31 10.70
CA PRO A 164 -16.91 21.02 9.44
C PRO A 164 -16.13 20.22 8.39
N TYR A 165 -16.53 20.36 7.13
CA TYR A 165 -15.77 19.82 6.01
C TYR A 165 -15.45 20.92 4.98
N PRO A 166 -14.26 20.86 4.36
CA PRO A 166 -13.81 21.78 3.32
C PRO A 166 -14.53 21.50 1.98
N THR A 167 -13.96 21.98 0.87
CA THR A 167 -14.48 21.94 -0.51
C THR A 167 -14.68 20.56 -1.13
N MET A 168 -14.48 19.47 -0.39
CA MET A 168 -14.71 18.09 -0.87
C MET A 168 -16.14 17.65 -0.54
N THR A 169 -16.63 16.60 -1.18
CA THR A 169 -17.91 15.98 -0.79
C THR A 169 -17.83 15.51 0.66
N MET A 170 -18.97 15.43 1.34
CA MET A 170 -19.01 15.02 2.75
C MET A 170 -18.40 13.62 2.93
N GLU A 171 -18.68 12.71 2.01
CA GLU A 171 -18.18 11.34 1.99
C GLU A 171 -16.66 11.28 1.83
N ASP A 172 -16.09 12.11 0.94
CA ASP A 172 -14.64 12.19 0.72
C ASP A 172 -13.87 12.66 1.95
N ASN A 173 -14.55 13.26 2.94
CA ASN A 173 -13.95 13.69 4.21
C ASN A 173 -13.88 12.58 5.26
N VAL A 174 -14.44 11.40 5.00
CA VAL A 174 -14.24 10.20 5.82
C VAL A 174 -12.91 9.56 5.44
N GLN A 175 -11.82 9.98 6.10
CA GLN A 175 -10.44 9.68 5.68
C GLN A 175 -9.60 8.96 6.75
N GLY A 176 -10.16 8.66 7.92
CA GLY A 176 -9.41 8.08 9.04
C GLY A 176 -8.18 8.92 9.43
N VAL A 177 -7.03 8.27 9.57
CA VAL A 177 -5.75 8.97 9.93
C VAL A 177 -5.18 9.81 8.80
N PHE A 178 -5.74 9.70 7.60
CA PHE A 178 -5.29 10.42 6.40
C PHE A 178 -6.10 11.70 6.17
N TYR A 179 -6.72 12.26 7.20
CA TYR A 179 -7.60 13.42 7.14
C TYR A 179 -7.01 14.65 6.45
N LEU A 180 -7.85 15.39 5.72
CA LEU A 180 -7.53 16.56 4.89
C LEU A 180 -6.48 16.30 3.81
N SER A 181 -6.61 15.18 3.10
CA SER A 181 -5.77 14.89 1.95
C SER A 181 -6.56 14.50 0.72
N SER A 182 -6.08 14.92 -0.45
CA SER A 182 -6.64 14.45 -1.72
C SER A 182 -6.41 12.95 -1.85
N GLY A 183 -7.49 12.20 -2.08
CA GLY A 183 -7.49 10.73 -2.11
C GLY A 183 -7.37 10.05 -0.74
N GLY A 184 -7.41 10.79 0.38
CA GLY A 184 -7.30 10.24 1.73
C GLY A 184 -8.36 9.20 2.07
N HIS A 185 -9.60 9.41 1.60
CA HIS A 185 -10.72 8.48 1.76
C HIS A 185 -10.40 7.11 1.11
N VAL A 186 -9.80 7.12 -0.09
CA VAL A 186 -9.43 5.90 -0.82
C VAL A 186 -8.35 5.12 -0.10
N VAL A 187 -7.30 5.80 0.33
CA VAL A 187 -6.18 5.21 1.06
C VAL A 187 -6.69 4.59 2.36
N SER A 188 -7.49 5.35 3.11
CA SER A 188 -8.03 4.93 4.39
C SER A 188 -8.94 3.72 4.28
N ALA A 189 -9.90 3.76 3.36
CA ALA A 189 -10.82 2.68 3.09
C ALA A 189 -10.08 1.41 2.62
N SER A 190 -9.05 1.58 1.77
CA SER A 190 -8.20 0.47 1.32
C SER A 190 -7.42 -0.18 2.47
N VAL A 191 -6.83 0.63 3.37
CA VAL A 191 -6.16 0.13 4.59
C VAL A 191 -7.15 -0.62 5.49
N SER A 192 -8.35 -0.07 5.69
CA SER A 192 -9.39 -0.71 6.49
C SER A 192 -9.87 -2.03 5.87
N LEU A 193 -10.02 -2.11 4.55
CA LEU A 193 -10.42 -3.34 3.87
C LEU A 193 -9.34 -4.43 3.98
N ILE A 194 -8.07 -4.11 3.71
CA ILE A 194 -6.99 -5.12 3.84
C ILE A 194 -6.80 -5.57 5.29
N TYR A 195 -6.98 -4.66 6.26
CA TYR A 195 -6.99 -4.99 7.69
C TYR A 195 -8.14 -5.93 8.04
N ALA A 196 -9.35 -5.62 7.56
CA ALA A 196 -10.53 -6.45 7.72
C ALA A 196 -10.34 -7.85 7.15
N LEU A 197 -9.80 -7.96 5.93
CA LEU A 197 -9.51 -9.24 5.29
C LEU A 197 -8.41 -10.01 6.04
N TYR A 198 -7.35 -9.35 6.50
CA TYR A 198 -6.33 -9.98 7.34
C TYR A 198 -6.96 -10.57 8.61
N TYR A 199 -7.79 -9.79 9.30
CA TYR A 199 -8.40 -10.23 10.56
C TYR A 199 -9.44 -11.33 10.34
N PHE A 200 -10.19 -11.27 9.24
CA PHE A 200 -11.20 -12.25 8.86
C PHE A 200 -10.60 -13.60 8.50
N THR A 201 -9.53 -13.59 7.69
CA THR A 201 -8.84 -14.82 7.24
C THR A 201 -8.00 -15.48 8.35
N ARG A 202 -7.76 -14.76 9.45
CA ARG A 202 -6.95 -15.28 10.55
C ARG A 202 -7.75 -16.23 11.45
N GLN A 203 -7.33 -17.49 11.47
CA GLN A 203 -8.02 -18.59 12.17
C GLN A 203 -7.99 -18.53 13.72
N ASN A 204 -7.11 -17.73 14.32
CA ASN A 204 -6.82 -17.78 15.77
C ASN A 204 -7.40 -16.60 16.58
N VAL A 205 -8.50 -16.01 16.15
CA VAL A 205 -9.23 -15.03 16.98
C VAL A 205 -10.25 -15.78 17.85
N PRO A 206 -10.25 -15.60 19.20
CA PRO A 206 -11.08 -16.39 20.11
C PRO A 206 -12.59 -16.28 19.88
N LEU A 207 -13.05 -15.10 19.45
CA LEU A 207 -14.47 -14.79 19.24
C LEU A 207 -14.74 -14.60 17.75
N ALA A 208 -15.42 -15.56 17.11
CA ALA A 208 -15.73 -15.50 15.68
C ALA A 208 -16.46 -14.21 15.27
N TRP A 209 -17.37 -13.71 16.12
CA TRP A 209 -18.11 -12.46 15.90
C TRP A 209 -17.21 -11.23 15.70
N THR A 210 -16.05 -11.17 16.35
CA THR A 210 -15.12 -10.05 16.17
C THR A 210 -14.57 -9.98 14.75
N ARG A 211 -14.43 -11.13 14.06
CA ARG A 211 -14.00 -11.17 12.65
C ARG A 211 -15.04 -10.57 11.73
N TYR A 212 -16.29 -10.96 11.92
CA TYR A 212 -17.41 -10.44 11.15
C TYR A 212 -17.65 -8.95 11.45
N PHE A 213 -17.51 -8.53 12.71
CA PHE A 213 -17.64 -7.12 13.08
C PHE A 213 -16.55 -6.25 12.44
N ILE A 214 -15.29 -6.69 12.45
CA ILE A 214 -14.20 -5.95 11.79
C ILE A 214 -14.37 -5.97 10.27
N LEU A 215 -14.81 -7.10 9.68
CA LEU A 215 -15.11 -7.17 8.25
C LEU A 215 -16.23 -6.20 7.86
N PHE A 216 -17.34 -6.23 8.60
CA PHE A 216 -18.46 -5.32 8.41
C PHE A 216 -18.03 -3.87 8.62
N GLY A 217 -17.25 -3.56 9.66
CA GLY A 217 -16.71 -2.23 9.90
C GLY A 217 -15.84 -1.74 8.75
N GLY A 218 -14.98 -2.59 8.19
CA GLY A 218 -14.16 -2.27 7.02
C GLY A 218 -15.00 -1.97 5.77
N LEU A 219 -16.01 -2.82 5.47
CA LEU A 219 -16.93 -2.61 4.35
C LEU A 219 -17.82 -1.37 4.54
N PHE A 220 -18.28 -1.14 5.77
CA PHE A 220 -19.07 0.02 6.13
C PHE A 220 -18.26 1.31 6.01
N HIS A 221 -16.98 1.30 6.39
CA HIS A 221 -16.08 2.42 6.14
C HIS A 221 -15.91 2.68 4.63
N VAL A 222 -15.72 1.64 3.80
CA VAL A 222 -15.66 1.82 2.33
C VAL A 222 -16.93 2.50 1.79
N TYR A 223 -18.09 2.10 2.30
CA TYR A 223 -19.37 2.71 1.94
C TYR A 223 -19.46 4.19 2.38
N LEU A 224 -19.13 4.49 3.64
CA LEU A 224 -19.19 5.86 4.18
C LEU A 224 -18.21 6.82 3.52
N ALA A 225 -17.05 6.32 3.10
CA ALA A 225 -15.98 7.08 2.46
C ALA A 225 -16.12 7.19 0.93
N ASP A 226 -17.25 6.75 0.40
CA ASP A 226 -17.55 6.62 -1.03
C ASP A 226 -16.44 5.98 -1.88
N SER A 227 -15.62 5.11 -1.28
CA SER A 227 -14.42 4.55 -1.90
C SER A 227 -14.70 3.26 -2.65
N LYS A 228 -15.72 3.29 -3.51
CA LYS A 228 -16.23 2.13 -4.26
C LYS A 228 -15.15 1.43 -5.11
N GLN A 229 -14.16 2.18 -5.58
CA GLN A 229 -12.99 1.66 -6.29
C GLN A 229 -12.20 0.64 -5.46
N THR A 230 -12.18 0.76 -4.14
CA THR A 230 -11.48 -0.17 -3.25
C THR A 230 -12.09 -1.58 -3.33
N ILE A 231 -13.43 -1.68 -3.42
CA ILE A 231 -14.12 -2.97 -3.61
C ILE A 231 -13.80 -3.55 -4.98
N LEU A 232 -13.89 -2.72 -6.04
CA LEU A 232 -13.60 -3.15 -7.41
C LEU A 232 -12.17 -3.68 -7.54
N VAL A 233 -11.19 -2.96 -6.97
CA VAL A 233 -9.78 -3.38 -6.94
C VAL A 233 -9.62 -4.68 -6.15
N GLY A 234 -10.31 -4.84 -5.02
CA GLY A 234 -10.35 -6.08 -4.25
C GLY A 234 -10.87 -7.27 -5.07
N ILE A 235 -12.00 -7.09 -5.77
CA ILE A 235 -12.60 -8.12 -6.62
C ILE A 235 -11.66 -8.49 -7.77
N ALA A 236 -11.10 -7.50 -8.48
CA ALA A 236 -10.16 -7.75 -9.57
C ALA A 236 -8.89 -8.48 -9.09
N ALA A 237 -8.33 -8.08 -7.95
CA ALA A 237 -7.19 -8.77 -7.35
C ALA A 237 -7.52 -10.22 -6.96
N TRP A 238 -8.74 -10.48 -6.49
CA TRP A 238 -9.21 -11.83 -6.17
C TRP A 238 -9.40 -12.69 -7.43
N ILE A 239 -9.95 -12.14 -8.52
CA ILE A 239 -10.05 -12.83 -9.82
C ILE A 239 -8.66 -13.19 -10.34
N LEU A 240 -7.71 -12.24 -10.30
CA LEU A 240 -6.32 -12.50 -10.69
C LEU A 240 -5.66 -13.58 -9.81
N LEU A 241 -6.00 -13.62 -8.52
CA LEU A 241 -5.51 -14.65 -7.62
C LEU A 241 -6.01 -16.04 -8.06
N ILE A 242 -7.30 -16.16 -8.39
CA ILE A 242 -7.90 -17.39 -8.91
C ILE A 242 -7.18 -17.85 -10.17
N ILE A 243 -6.96 -16.94 -11.13
CA ILE A 243 -6.26 -17.23 -12.39
C ILE A 243 -4.81 -17.68 -12.12
N SER A 244 -4.12 -17.02 -11.17
CA SER A 244 -2.73 -17.36 -10.80
C SER A 244 -2.59 -18.75 -10.14
N ARG A 245 -3.71 -19.35 -9.71
CA ARG A 245 -3.78 -20.66 -9.06
C ARG A 245 -4.26 -21.78 -10.00
N SER A 246 -4.36 -21.50 -11.29
CA SER A 246 -4.92 -22.39 -12.33
C SER A 246 -4.29 -23.77 -12.53
N THR A 247 -3.27 -24.14 -11.74
CA THR A 247 -2.71 -25.50 -11.74
C THR A 247 -3.69 -26.56 -11.23
N ASP A 248 -4.66 -26.18 -10.39
CA ASP A 248 -5.75 -27.07 -9.97
C ASP A 248 -7.05 -26.65 -10.67
N ILE A 249 -7.41 -27.39 -11.73
CA ILE A 249 -8.60 -27.09 -12.53
C ILE A 249 -9.89 -27.18 -11.72
N LYS A 250 -9.96 -28.07 -10.71
CA LYS A 250 -11.15 -28.25 -9.88
C LYS A 250 -11.31 -27.07 -8.92
N ALA A 251 -10.23 -26.68 -8.24
CA ALA A 251 -10.23 -25.49 -7.38
C ALA A 251 -10.55 -24.23 -8.19
N THR A 252 -9.95 -24.10 -9.37
CA THR A 252 -10.19 -22.98 -10.29
C THR A 252 -11.65 -22.91 -10.71
N LEU A 253 -12.24 -24.03 -11.13
CA LEU A 253 -13.66 -24.07 -11.50
C LEU A 253 -14.57 -23.67 -10.32
N LYS A 254 -14.30 -24.18 -9.11
CA LYS A 254 -15.03 -23.79 -7.89
C LYS A 254 -14.96 -22.28 -7.66
N TYR A 255 -13.77 -21.70 -7.77
CA TYR A 255 -13.59 -20.27 -7.60
C TYR A 255 -14.26 -19.43 -8.69
N VAL A 256 -14.20 -19.87 -9.95
CA VAL A 256 -14.89 -19.21 -11.07
C VAL A 256 -16.40 -19.22 -10.84
N ILE A 257 -16.99 -20.34 -10.44
CA ILE A 257 -18.43 -20.43 -10.11
C ILE A 257 -18.79 -19.43 -9.00
N ILE A 258 -18.03 -19.41 -7.90
CA ILE A 258 -18.27 -18.47 -6.80
C ILE A 258 -18.13 -17.02 -7.30
N ALA A 259 -17.10 -16.72 -8.09
CA ALA A 259 -16.89 -15.38 -8.65
C ALA A 259 -18.04 -14.95 -9.56
N THR A 260 -18.53 -15.82 -10.44
CA THR A 260 -19.69 -15.55 -11.30
C THR A 260 -20.94 -15.25 -10.49
N ILE A 261 -21.23 -16.05 -9.45
CA ILE A 261 -22.37 -15.81 -8.55
C ILE A 261 -22.24 -14.44 -7.88
N VAL A 262 -21.07 -14.15 -7.28
CA VAL A 262 -20.82 -12.87 -6.60
C VAL A 262 -20.94 -11.67 -7.54
N LEU A 263 -20.35 -11.76 -8.74
CA LEU A 263 -20.43 -10.68 -9.74
C LEU A 263 -21.85 -10.46 -10.24
N TYR A 264 -22.61 -11.53 -10.49
CA TYR A 264 -24.00 -11.42 -10.91
C TYR A 264 -24.88 -10.84 -9.81
N SER A 265 -24.72 -11.30 -8.56
CA SER A 265 -25.43 -10.73 -7.41
C SER A 265 -25.08 -9.26 -7.22
N PHE A 266 -23.80 -8.89 -7.34
CA PHE A 266 -23.37 -7.50 -7.25
C PHE A 266 -23.98 -6.64 -8.36
N TYR A 267 -23.94 -7.11 -9.61
CA TYR A 267 -24.58 -6.46 -10.75
C TYR A 267 -26.08 -6.27 -10.52
N TRP A 268 -26.78 -7.30 -10.07
CA TRP A 268 -28.20 -7.20 -9.72
C TRP A 268 -28.43 -6.15 -8.62
N CYS A 269 -27.61 -6.13 -7.57
CA CYS A 269 -27.73 -5.15 -6.51
C CYS A 269 -27.48 -3.71 -7.01
N VAL A 270 -26.58 -3.47 -7.96
CA VAL A 270 -26.37 -2.12 -8.53
C VAL A 270 -27.67 -1.56 -9.15
N TYR A 271 -28.51 -2.42 -9.76
CA TYR A 271 -29.78 -2.01 -10.35
C TYR A 271 -30.97 -2.00 -9.38
N ASN A 272 -30.88 -2.70 -8.25
CA ASN A 272 -32.03 -2.92 -7.36
C ASN A 272 -31.84 -2.38 -5.93
N VAL A 273 -30.63 -1.94 -5.57
CA VAL A 273 -30.30 -1.44 -4.23
C VAL A 273 -29.80 0.00 -4.34
N ASP A 274 -30.54 0.94 -3.76
CA ASP A 274 -30.23 2.38 -3.81
C ASP A 274 -28.83 2.71 -3.27
N ALA A 275 -28.37 1.99 -2.25
CA ALA A 275 -27.03 2.15 -1.69
C ALA A 275 -25.89 1.90 -2.70
N LEU A 276 -26.17 1.19 -3.81
CA LEU A 276 -25.19 0.91 -4.87
C LEU A 276 -25.46 1.72 -6.16
N GLN A 277 -26.39 2.68 -6.14
CA GLN A 277 -26.74 3.46 -7.32
C GLN A 277 -25.55 4.17 -7.97
N ALA A 278 -24.54 4.54 -7.18
CA ALA A 278 -23.40 5.28 -7.67
C ALA A 278 -22.47 4.45 -8.59
N TYR A 279 -22.58 3.12 -8.57
CA TYR A 279 -21.92 2.27 -9.56
C TYR A 279 -22.59 2.33 -10.93
N ARG A 280 -23.85 2.79 -11.02
CA ARG A 280 -24.57 2.94 -12.30
C ARG A 280 -23.85 3.91 -13.24
N THR A 281 -23.27 4.98 -12.70
CA THR A 281 -22.46 5.94 -13.47
C THR A 281 -21.26 5.26 -14.12
N TRP A 282 -20.65 4.28 -13.45
CA TRP A 282 -19.49 3.58 -13.97
C TRP A 282 -19.88 2.60 -15.07
N ILE A 283 -20.96 1.85 -14.94
CA ILE A 283 -21.31 0.80 -15.90
C ILE A 283 -22.01 1.32 -17.18
N ARG A 284 -22.05 2.63 -17.40
CA ARG A 284 -22.66 3.27 -18.60
C ARG A 284 -21.88 2.86 -19.86
N PRO A 285 -22.43 2.07 -20.78
CA PRO A 285 -21.68 1.63 -21.96
C PRO A 285 -21.21 2.79 -22.85
N GLU A 286 -21.97 3.89 -22.88
CA GLU A 286 -21.75 5.05 -23.75
C GLU A 286 -20.53 5.91 -23.39
N ILE A 287 -20.05 5.86 -22.13
CA ILE A 287 -18.82 6.57 -21.74
C ILE A 287 -17.56 5.77 -22.09
N TYR A 288 -17.73 4.51 -22.52
CA TYR A 288 -16.67 3.62 -22.96
C TYR A 288 -16.60 3.56 -24.50
N GLY A 289 -15.53 2.95 -25.01
CA GLY A 289 -15.20 2.89 -26.44
C GLY A 289 -13.99 3.75 -26.80
N PRO A 290 -13.44 3.66 -28.03
CA PRO A 290 -12.23 4.38 -28.42
C PRO A 290 -12.29 5.89 -28.20
N ASP A 291 -13.46 6.48 -28.45
CA ASP A 291 -13.73 7.91 -28.29
C ASP A 291 -14.65 8.23 -27.09
N GLY A 292 -14.97 7.23 -26.26
CA GLY A 292 -15.80 7.44 -25.08
C GLY A 292 -15.09 8.30 -24.04
N ASP A 293 -15.81 9.20 -23.38
CA ASP A 293 -15.26 10.19 -22.44
C ASP A 293 -14.35 9.56 -21.36
N ALA A 294 -14.76 8.41 -20.81
CA ALA A 294 -13.98 7.70 -19.79
C ALA A 294 -12.66 7.16 -20.36
N THR A 295 -12.69 6.58 -21.56
CA THR A 295 -11.49 6.07 -22.25
C THR A 295 -10.54 7.22 -22.58
N VAL A 296 -11.08 8.30 -23.15
CA VAL A 296 -10.32 9.49 -23.55
C VAL A 296 -9.66 10.10 -22.32
N GLN A 297 -10.40 10.33 -21.23
CA GLN A 297 -9.84 10.89 -20.01
C GLN A 297 -8.79 9.95 -19.39
N LYS A 298 -9.09 8.66 -19.24
CA LYS A 298 -8.20 7.70 -18.59
C LYS A 298 -6.90 7.45 -19.35
N LEU A 299 -6.97 7.41 -20.69
CA LEU A 299 -5.86 7.16 -21.59
C LEU A 299 -5.22 8.44 -22.14
N PHE A 300 -5.69 9.63 -21.75
CA PHE A 300 -5.02 10.89 -22.03
C PHE A 300 -3.52 10.86 -21.71
N PRO A 301 -3.07 10.35 -20.54
CA PRO A 301 -1.66 10.16 -20.21
C PRO A 301 -0.81 9.46 -21.29
N VAL A 302 -1.33 8.35 -21.82
CA VAL A 302 -0.63 7.47 -22.76
C VAL A 302 -0.42 8.19 -24.09
N ARG A 303 -1.34 9.08 -24.45
CA ARG A 303 -1.29 9.90 -25.67
C ARG A 303 -0.46 11.16 -25.48
N ASN A 304 -0.53 11.77 -24.29
CA ASN A 304 0.07 13.05 -24.00
C ASN A 304 1.56 12.97 -23.66
N ILE A 305 2.01 11.97 -22.90
CA ILE A 305 3.42 11.84 -22.52
C ILE A 305 4.34 11.74 -23.75
N PRO A 306 4.06 10.90 -24.77
CA PRO A 306 4.93 10.78 -25.94
C PRO A 306 5.08 12.06 -26.77
N THR A 307 4.13 13.00 -26.69
CA THR A 307 4.24 14.28 -27.43
C THR A 307 5.35 15.18 -26.90
N TYR A 308 5.88 14.87 -25.71
CA TYR A 308 7.01 15.58 -25.11
C TYR A 308 8.35 14.85 -25.27
N TYR A 309 8.39 13.70 -25.94
CA TYR A 309 9.63 12.98 -26.16
C TYR A 309 10.52 13.73 -27.15
N THR A 310 11.76 14.02 -26.73
CA THR A 310 12.76 14.70 -27.55
C THR A 310 13.75 13.71 -28.18
N SER A 311 13.79 12.46 -27.69
CA SER A 311 14.70 11.42 -28.16
C SER A 311 14.09 10.02 -27.99
N LEU A 312 14.66 9.03 -28.68
CA LEU A 312 14.29 7.61 -28.48
C LEU A 312 14.58 7.12 -27.06
N LEU A 313 15.54 7.73 -26.34
CA LEU A 313 15.85 7.38 -24.97
C LEU A 313 14.69 7.65 -24.01
N ASN A 314 13.80 8.60 -24.34
CA ASN A 314 12.63 8.91 -23.50
C ASN A 314 11.64 7.74 -23.42
N TRP A 315 11.60 6.84 -24.39
CA TRP A 315 10.79 5.61 -24.26
C TRP A 315 11.31 4.69 -23.15
N PHE A 316 12.62 4.66 -22.95
CA PHE A 316 13.29 3.78 -21.99
C PHE A 316 13.46 4.43 -20.62
N LEU A 317 13.66 5.75 -20.58
CA LEU A 317 13.98 6.52 -19.38
C LEU A 317 12.91 7.56 -19.01
N GLY A 318 11.83 7.72 -19.77
CA GLY A 318 10.75 8.64 -19.44
C GLY A 318 11.10 10.12 -19.63
N LEU A 319 10.29 10.99 -19.01
CA LEU A 319 10.40 12.46 -19.03
C LEU A 319 11.07 13.02 -17.77
N GLY A 320 11.55 12.17 -16.87
CA GLY A 320 12.17 12.58 -15.62
C GLY A 320 11.26 12.31 -14.42
N PRO A 321 11.84 11.99 -13.26
CA PRO A 321 11.08 11.79 -12.02
C PRO A 321 10.21 13.00 -11.67
N GLY A 322 8.95 12.77 -11.31
CA GLY A 322 8.03 13.84 -10.92
C GLY A 322 7.62 14.80 -12.03
N HIS A 323 7.93 14.51 -13.29
CA HIS A 323 7.55 15.33 -14.45
C HIS A 323 6.26 14.87 -15.13
N THR A 324 5.70 13.72 -14.75
CA THR A 324 4.47 13.20 -15.33
C THR A 324 3.35 13.08 -14.30
N LEU A 325 2.73 11.92 -14.20
CA LEU A 325 1.38 11.74 -13.65
C LEU A 325 1.34 10.88 -12.40
N GLY A 326 2.53 10.49 -11.92
CA GLY A 326 2.67 9.89 -10.61
C GLY A 326 2.37 10.92 -9.51
N ARG A 327 2.39 10.45 -8.28
CA ARG A 327 2.09 11.23 -7.08
C ARG A 327 2.86 12.55 -7.00
N ILE A 328 4.11 12.54 -7.43
CA ILE A 328 4.99 13.71 -7.34
C ILE A 328 4.56 14.80 -8.32
N GLY A 329 4.46 14.44 -9.60
CA GLY A 329 4.09 15.39 -10.66
C GLY A 329 2.64 15.83 -10.58
N GLY A 330 1.73 14.92 -10.20
CA GLY A 330 0.31 15.24 -10.04
C GLY A 330 0.02 16.13 -8.83
N TRP A 331 0.65 15.87 -7.68
CA TRP A 331 0.18 16.42 -6.40
C TRP A 331 1.30 17.06 -5.61
N MET A 332 2.36 16.30 -5.32
CA MET A 332 3.30 16.67 -4.26
C MET A 332 4.05 17.97 -4.56
N ILE A 333 4.57 18.14 -5.78
CA ILE A 333 5.29 19.37 -6.14
C ILE A 333 4.31 20.55 -6.20
N ARG A 334 3.05 20.32 -6.60
CA ARG A 334 2.00 21.34 -6.62
C ARG A 334 1.64 21.81 -5.21
N ASP A 335 1.27 20.88 -4.36
CA ASP A 335 0.67 21.14 -3.05
C ASP A 335 1.73 21.59 -2.02
N TYR A 336 3.00 21.19 -2.21
CA TYR A 336 4.12 21.55 -1.33
C TYR A 336 5.16 22.45 -2.05
N ALA A 337 4.72 23.23 -3.03
CA ALA A 337 5.59 24.08 -3.84
C ALA A 337 6.47 25.02 -3.00
N SER A 338 5.90 25.60 -1.93
CA SER A 338 6.60 26.52 -1.02
C SER A 338 7.79 25.89 -0.30
N ILE A 339 7.81 24.56 -0.16
CA ILE A 339 8.90 23.80 0.46
C ILE A 339 9.82 23.21 -0.61
N LEU A 340 9.25 22.64 -1.67
CA LEU A 340 10.00 21.83 -2.63
C LEU A 340 10.67 22.67 -3.72
N ALA A 341 10.05 23.75 -4.19
CA ALA A 341 10.63 24.59 -5.25
C ALA A 341 11.95 25.26 -4.83
N PRO A 342 12.08 25.83 -3.61
CA PRO A 342 13.37 26.38 -3.14
C PRO A 342 14.49 25.33 -3.03
N LEU A 343 14.14 24.04 -2.89
CA LEU A 343 15.10 22.94 -2.84
C LEU A 343 15.50 22.44 -4.23
N GLY A 344 14.98 23.05 -5.30
CA GLY A 344 15.28 22.69 -6.68
C GLY A 344 14.36 21.63 -7.27
N ALA A 345 13.13 21.47 -6.75
CA ALA A 345 12.13 20.61 -7.39
C ALA A 345 11.66 21.23 -8.72
N THR A 346 11.64 20.43 -9.78
CA THR A 346 11.27 20.85 -11.14
C THR A 346 9.89 20.31 -11.52
N ARG A 347 9.19 21.02 -12.41
CA ARG A 347 7.90 20.62 -12.99
C ARG A 347 8.01 20.54 -14.50
N HIS A 348 7.10 19.79 -15.11
CA HIS A 348 7.03 19.65 -16.56
C HIS A 348 5.59 19.86 -17.08
N PRO A 349 5.39 20.39 -18.30
CA PRO A 349 4.05 20.70 -18.81
C PRO A 349 3.09 19.50 -18.94
N ALA A 350 3.62 18.28 -19.06
CA ALA A 350 2.82 17.05 -19.13
C ALA A 350 1.86 16.90 -17.94
N SER A 351 2.32 17.15 -16.71
CA SER A 351 1.47 17.09 -15.51
C SER A 351 0.34 18.11 -15.56
N GLN A 352 0.63 19.33 -16.01
CA GLN A 352 -0.37 20.40 -16.11
C GLN A 352 -1.41 20.09 -17.20
N ALA A 353 -1.00 19.50 -18.31
CA ALA A 353 -1.90 19.10 -19.38
C ALA A 353 -2.95 18.08 -18.89
N ALA A 354 -2.56 17.11 -18.07
CA ALA A 354 -3.51 16.16 -17.48
C ALA A 354 -4.45 16.82 -16.45
N TRP A 355 -3.95 17.78 -15.67
CA TRP A 355 -4.79 18.57 -14.77
C TRP A 355 -5.86 19.36 -15.53
N ASN A 356 -5.51 19.95 -16.68
CA ASN A 356 -6.45 20.69 -17.50
C ASN A 356 -7.57 19.81 -18.08
N VAL A 357 -7.29 18.53 -18.32
CA VAL A 357 -8.29 17.56 -18.79
C VAL A 357 -9.20 17.08 -17.66
N TRP A 358 -8.66 16.92 -16.45
CA TRP A 358 -9.44 16.42 -15.33
C TRP A 358 -10.25 17.53 -14.63
N ASN A 359 -9.69 18.72 -14.46
CA ASN A 359 -10.36 19.82 -13.79
C ASN A 359 -11.65 20.21 -14.53
N GLY A 360 -12.79 20.08 -13.84
CA GLY A 360 -14.10 20.40 -14.41
C GLY A 360 -14.72 19.29 -15.25
N SER A 361 -14.11 18.10 -15.32
CA SER A 361 -14.74 16.93 -15.93
C SER A 361 -15.92 16.44 -15.09
N TYR A 362 -17.01 16.04 -15.74
CA TYR A 362 -18.14 15.39 -15.06
C TYR A 362 -17.80 13.97 -14.57
N LEU A 363 -16.72 13.37 -15.10
CA LEU A 363 -16.15 12.11 -14.64
C LEU A 363 -15.13 12.36 -13.52
N ASP A 364 -15.50 13.17 -12.54
CA ASP A 364 -14.65 13.50 -11.39
C ASP A 364 -14.63 12.34 -10.39
N SER A 365 -13.88 11.29 -10.75
CA SER A 365 -13.71 10.09 -9.94
C SER A 365 -12.28 9.59 -10.03
N SER A 366 -11.75 9.14 -8.89
CA SER A 366 -10.43 8.48 -8.81
C SER A 366 -10.28 7.30 -9.79
N PHE A 367 -11.39 6.65 -10.16
CA PHE A 367 -11.39 5.56 -11.13
C PHE A 367 -11.02 6.04 -12.55
N PHE A 368 -11.64 7.14 -13.00
CA PHE A 368 -11.43 7.73 -14.34
C PHE A 368 -10.28 8.75 -14.39
N SER A 369 -9.67 9.07 -13.25
CA SER A 369 -8.57 10.02 -13.18
C SER A 369 -7.43 9.64 -14.14
N PRO A 370 -6.88 10.62 -14.89
CA PRO A 370 -5.69 10.43 -15.71
C PRO A 370 -4.42 10.21 -14.86
N PHE A 371 -4.47 10.48 -13.55
CA PHE A 371 -3.36 10.26 -12.65
C PHE A 371 -3.41 8.82 -12.12
N TRP A 372 -2.71 7.88 -12.77
CA TRP A 372 -2.62 6.50 -12.29
C TRP A 372 -1.19 5.98 -12.20
N GLY A 373 -0.95 5.12 -11.22
CA GLY A 373 0.41 4.81 -10.80
C GLY A 373 1.33 4.24 -11.89
N PHE A 374 0.90 3.23 -12.65
CA PHE A 374 1.76 2.63 -13.68
C PHE A 374 2.13 3.62 -14.80
N VAL A 375 1.21 4.50 -15.22
CA VAL A 375 1.53 5.52 -16.22
C VAL A 375 2.39 6.62 -15.63
N GLY A 376 2.27 6.91 -14.34
CA GLY A 376 3.18 7.78 -13.62
C GLY A 376 4.61 7.23 -13.60
N ILE A 377 4.78 5.95 -13.24
CA ILE A 377 6.08 5.28 -13.23
C ILE A 377 6.67 5.23 -14.64
N TRP A 378 5.91 4.78 -15.64
CA TRP A 378 6.38 4.76 -17.02
C TRP A 378 6.68 6.16 -17.57
N GLY A 379 5.82 7.13 -17.30
CA GLY A 379 6.01 8.50 -17.75
C GLY A 379 7.28 9.12 -17.16
N ASP A 380 7.54 8.88 -15.88
CA ASP A 380 8.69 9.43 -15.18
C ASP A 380 9.99 8.71 -15.56
N VAL A 381 10.04 7.37 -15.51
CA VAL A 381 11.28 6.58 -15.62
C VAL A 381 11.30 5.58 -16.79
N GLY A 382 10.33 5.66 -17.70
CA GLY A 382 10.27 4.88 -18.94
C GLY A 382 10.02 3.39 -18.73
N PHE A 383 10.12 2.61 -19.82
CA PHE A 383 9.92 1.16 -19.78
C PHE A 383 10.98 0.43 -18.94
N LEU A 384 12.21 0.94 -18.85
CA LEU A 384 13.25 0.32 -18.01
C LEU A 384 12.89 0.47 -16.52
N GLY A 385 12.44 1.66 -16.13
CA GLY A 385 12.02 1.93 -14.76
C GLY A 385 10.78 1.11 -14.38
N LEU A 386 9.75 1.11 -15.23
CA LEU A 386 8.56 0.28 -15.02
C LEU A 386 8.90 -1.21 -14.94
N GLY A 387 9.71 -1.74 -15.86
CA GLY A 387 10.13 -3.14 -15.86
C GLY A 387 10.92 -3.52 -14.61
N THR A 388 11.80 -2.64 -14.13
CA THR A 388 12.54 -2.84 -12.88
C THR A 388 11.62 -2.81 -11.67
N TYR A 389 10.65 -1.88 -11.63
CA TYR A 389 9.66 -1.80 -10.56
C TYR A 389 8.79 -3.06 -10.49
N LEU A 390 8.31 -3.57 -11.64
CA LEU A 390 7.59 -4.84 -11.73
C LEU A 390 8.47 -6.02 -11.31
N THR A 391 9.78 -5.98 -11.61
CA THR A 391 10.74 -6.99 -11.16
C THR A 391 10.88 -7.02 -9.63
N ILE A 392 10.86 -5.87 -8.97
CA ILE A 392 10.86 -5.80 -7.50
C ILE A 392 9.62 -6.52 -6.94
N TRP A 393 8.43 -6.23 -7.47
CA TRP A 393 7.20 -6.92 -7.09
C TRP A 393 7.22 -8.42 -7.38
N TRP A 394 7.82 -8.82 -8.50
CA TRP A 394 8.01 -10.23 -8.84
C TRP A 394 8.92 -10.96 -7.83
N ILE A 395 9.99 -10.31 -7.36
CA ILE A 395 10.84 -10.84 -6.30
C ILE A 395 10.04 -11.00 -5.00
N VAL A 396 9.22 -10.01 -4.63
CA VAL A 396 8.31 -10.09 -3.46
C VAL A 396 7.35 -11.27 -3.63
N TRP A 397 6.72 -11.40 -4.81
CA TRP A 397 5.79 -12.49 -5.12
C TRP A 397 6.40 -13.87 -4.90
N ILE A 398 7.57 -14.15 -5.48
CA ILE A 398 8.21 -15.47 -5.38
C ILE A 398 8.76 -15.72 -3.96
N LYS A 399 9.46 -14.73 -3.40
CA LYS A 399 10.29 -14.95 -2.21
C LYS A 399 9.53 -14.69 -0.91
N VAL A 400 8.61 -13.73 -0.88
CA VAL A 400 7.86 -13.32 0.32
C VAL A 400 6.49 -13.98 0.38
N CYS A 401 5.71 -13.97 -0.70
CA CYS A 401 4.31 -14.41 -0.68
C CYS A 401 4.17 -15.94 -0.68
N LYS A 402 3.97 -16.52 0.52
CA LYS A 402 3.82 -17.97 0.71
C LYS A 402 2.38 -18.46 0.83
N ASP A 403 1.43 -17.56 1.07
CA ASP A 403 0.01 -17.84 1.19
C ASP A 403 -0.83 -16.96 0.25
N ASP A 404 -2.12 -17.33 0.11
CA ASP A 404 -3.06 -16.65 -0.77
C ASP A 404 -3.35 -15.21 -0.34
N PHE A 405 -3.36 -14.94 0.96
CA PHE A 405 -3.53 -13.58 1.45
C PHE A 405 -2.36 -12.66 1.04
N SER A 406 -1.10 -13.12 1.16
CA SER A 406 0.05 -12.31 0.71
C SER A 406 0.04 -12.09 -0.80
N ARG A 407 -0.39 -13.10 -1.58
CA ARG A 407 -0.56 -12.97 -3.03
C ARG A 407 -1.67 -11.98 -3.38
N PHE A 408 -2.81 -12.07 -2.69
CA PHE A 408 -3.89 -11.10 -2.81
C PHE A 408 -3.41 -9.68 -2.56
N LEU A 409 -2.61 -9.43 -1.51
CA LEU A 409 -2.08 -8.08 -1.23
C LEU A 409 -1.21 -7.55 -2.38
N VAL A 410 -0.32 -8.38 -2.95
CA VAL A 410 0.50 -7.97 -4.11
C VAL A 410 -0.39 -7.66 -5.31
N LEU A 411 -1.34 -8.53 -5.64
CA LEU A 411 -2.28 -8.29 -6.76
C LEU A 411 -3.14 -7.05 -6.52
N ASN A 412 -3.55 -6.78 -5.28
CA ASN A 412 -4.30 -5.58 -4.91
C ASN A 412 -3.48 -4.31 -5.17
N VAL A 413 -2.18 -4.31 -4.84
CA VAL A 413 -1.27 -3.21 -5.18
C VAL A 413 -1.13 -3.05 -6.70
N LEU A 414 -0.94 -4.15 -7.43
CA LEU A 414 -0.79 -4.11 -8.89
C LEU A 414 -2.07 -3.59 -9.56
N VAL A 415 -3.25 -4.02 -9.14
CA VAL A 415 -4.52 -3.51 -9.70
C VAL A 415 -4.73 -2.04 -9.33
N ASN A 416 -4.40 -1.63 -8.11
CA ASN A 416 -4.37 -0.21 -7.73
C ASN A 416 -3.43 0.61 -8.62
N GLY A 417 -2.42 -0.01 -9.25
CA GLY A 417 -1.56 0.70 -10.20
C GLY A 417 -2.27 1.22 -11.44
N PHE A 418 -3.45 0.69 -11.77
CA PHE A 418 -4.33 1.22 -12.82
C PHE A 418 -5.35 2.23 -12.30
N ILE A 419 -5.50 2.35 -10.97
CA ILE A 419 -6.55 3.15 -10.32
C ILE A 419 -5.92 4.20 -9.42
N PHE A 420 -5.97 5.44 -9.89
CA PHE A 420 -5.40 6.58 -9.17
C PHE A 420 -3.90 6.41 -8.85
N THR A 421 -3.31 7.33 -8.09
CA THR A 421 -1.92 7.19 -7.61
C THR A 421 -1.81 6.36 -6.33
N THR A 422 -2.78 5.48 -6.06
CA THR A 422 -2.88 4.72 -4.79
C THR A 422 -1.65 3.85 -4.54
N MET A 423 -1.04 3.26 -5.58
CA MET A 423 0.19 2.48 -5.47
C MET A 423 1.44 3.32 -5.10
N GLU A 424 1.31 4.64 -5.04
CA GLU A 424 2.35 5.59 -4.61
C GLU A 424 1.96 6.27 -3.28
N GLU A 425 0.82 5.93 -2.69
CA GLU A 425 0.39 6.46 -1.39
C GLU A 425 1.12 5.74 -0.24
N PRO A 426 1.99 6.44 0.54
CA PRO A 426 2.79 5.80 1.58
C PRO A 426 1.94 5.07 2.62
N GLY A 427 0.79 5.64 2.99
CA GLY A 427 -0.15 5.03 3.94
C GLY A 427 -0.61 3.64 3.51
N PHE A 428 -1.01 3.47 2.25
CA PHE A 428 -1.45 2.19 1.71
C PHE A 428 -0.27 1.22 1.50
N MET A 429 0.80 1.71 0.88
CA MET A 429 1.94 0.88 0.49
C MET A 429 2.72 0.35 1.70
N LEU A 430 2.96 1.19 2.71
CA LEU A 430 3.61 0.74 3.95
C LEU A 430 2.71 -0.20 4.75
N SER A 431 1.39 0.02 4.77
CA SER A 431 0.44 -0.90 5.41
C SER A 431 0.51 -2.29 4.78
N THR A 432 0.56 -2.35 3.44
CA THR A 432 0.74 -3.60 2.68
C THR A 432 2.08 -4.25 3.00
N ALA A 433 3.19 -3.49 3.01
CA ALA A 433 4.51 -4.00 3.37
C ALA A 433 4.56 -4.57 4.80
N VAL A 434 3.93 -3.88 5.76
CA VAL A 434 3.82 -4.32 7.16
C VAL A 434 3.06 -5.65 7.26
N LEU A 435 1.93 -5.79 6.58
CA LEU A 435 1.14 -7.02 6.57
C LEU A 435 1.86 -8.18 5.86
N LEU A 436 2.54 -7.92 4.73
CA LEU A 436 3.36 -8.90 4.03
C LEU A 436 4.51 -9.40 4.92
N GLY A 437 5.24 -8.49 5.55
CA GLY A 437 6.33 -8.83 6.46
C GLY A 437 5.85 -9.58 7.70
N LEU A 438 4.69 -9.19 8.25
CA LEU A 438 4.05 -9.89 9.36
C LEU A 438 3.68 -11.33 8.98
N ARG A 439 2.98 -11.53 7.84
CA ARG A 439 2.60 -12.87 7.36
C ARG A 439 3.81 -13.75 7.06
N TRP A 440 4.86 -13.16 6.51
CA TRP A 440 6.11 -13.89 6.26
C TRP A 440 6.67 -14.50 7.55
N HIS A 441 6.71 -13.75 8.64
CA HIS A 441 7.16 -14.26 9.96
C HIS A 441 6.20 -15.26 10.59
N GLU A 442 4.89 -15.09 10.40
CA GLU A 442 3.89 -16.05 10.90
C GLU A 442 4.08 -17.44 10.28
N LEU A 443 4.42 -17.48 8.98
CA LEU A 443 4.65 -18.69 8.20
C LEU A 443 6.08 -19.24 8.30
N ASN A 444 7.07 -18.45 8.74
CA ASN A 444 8.47 -18.85 8.85
C ASN A 444 9.03 -18.60 10.27
N PRO A 445 8.56 -19.32 11.30
CA PRO A 445 9.02 -19.09 12.67
C PRO A 445 10.51 -19.41 12.85
N HIS A 446 11.25 -18.54 13.55
CA HIS A 446 12.69 -18.67 13.76
C HIS A 446 13.08 -19.89 14.65
N LYS A 447 12.14 -20.47 15.40
CA LYS A 447 12.32 -21.74 16.11
C LYS A 447 11.01 -22.52 16.07
N PRO A 448 11.04 -23.84 15.85
CA PRO A 448 9.89 -24.69 16.16
C PRO A 448 9.68 -24.60 17.67
N ASP A 449 8.63 -23.89 18.08
CA ASP A 449 8.12 -23.99 19.44
C ASP A 449 7.38 -25.34 19.52
N PRO A 450 7.75 -26.27 20.41
CA PRO A 450 6.99 -27.51 20.58
C PRO A 450 5.51 -27.24 20.93
N ASN A 451 5.17 -26.09 21.52
CA ASN A 451 3.78 -25.68 21.73
C ASN A 451 3.07 -25.21 20.44
N ARG A 452 3.80 -25.01 19.32
CA ARG A 452 3.21 -24.69 18.01
C ARG A 452 2.81 -25.92 17.21
N GLN A 453 3.42 -27.09 17.45
CA GLN A 453 3.01 -28.32 16.74
C GLN A 453 1.53 -28.59 16.99
N THR A 454 1.06 -28.47 18.23
CA THR A 454 -0.36 -28.61 18.57
C THR A 454 -1.27 -27.49 18.02
N LEU A 455 -0.75 -26.28 17.81
CA LEU A 455 -1.51 -25.13 17.27
C LEU A 455 -1.62 -25.11 15.74
N PHE A 456 -0.75 -25.81 15.02
CA PHE A 456 -0.72 -25.84 13.55
C PHE A 456 -0.94 -27.23 12.94
N GLU A 457 -0.77 -28.32 13.68
CA GLU A 457 -1.12 -29.68 13.22
C GLU A 457 -2.64 -29.83 13.01
N GLY A 458 -3.47 -29.03 13.69
CA GLY A 458 -4.90 -28.91 13.37
C GLY A 458 -5.21 -28.10 12.10
N ALA A 459 -4.25 -27.35 11.56
CA ALA A 459 -4.46 -26.39 10.46
C ALA A 459 -4.00 -26.90 9.07
N ASN A 460 -3.20 -27.97 9.00
CA ASN A 460 -2.80 -28.60 7.73
C ASN A 460 -3.67 -29.81 7.34
N MET A 461 -4.65 -30.20 8.14
CA MET A 461 -5.50 -31.35 7.85
C MET A 461 -6.58 -31.08 6.78
N TYR A 462 -6.67 -29.85 6.26
CA TYR A 462 -7.64 -29.44 5.23
C TYR A 462 -6.99 -28.88 3.94
N LEU A 463 -5.68 -29.07 3.76
CA LEU A 463 -4.96 -28.73 2.53
C LEU A 463 -4.19 -29.93 1.94
N THR A 464 -4.75 -31.12 2.10
CA THR A 464 -4.52 -32.27 1.22
C THR A 464 -5.79 -32.61 0.49
#